data_AF-A0A7C4KZ47-F1
#
_entry.id   AF-A0A7C4KZ47-F1
#
_cell.length_a   1.000
_cell.length_b   1.000
_cell.length_c   1.000
_cell.angle_alpha   90.00
_cell.angle_beta   90.00
_cell.angle_gamma   90.00
#
_symmetry.space_group_name_H-M   'P 1'
#
loop_
_entity.id
_entity.type
_entity.pdbx_description
1 polymer ?
#
loop_
_entity_poly.entity_id
_entity_poly.type
_entity_poly.pdbx_seq_one_letter_code
_entity_poly.pdbx_strand_id
1 'polypeptide(L)'
;MINPLLTSDEPLLLEDAQKLASQSLDFALLVSGGLSEESWKSIYSILDELARALKKGGILFVQGLPSQLPSLGVYLDQKLKFKYWIVLESTKRDFTKGLPSVHSGVLMYVKGNTFAVNKVRVPHEYCFACGRTLKDWGGKAHLMNPSGAAISDVWKSLEGEDNYSSLGVTFYQRLLKMVDIDEKEMSGWAAPKNALPIPQTKGMIKESKIAYQPNLFSILQTVNSDDQPEDQNKEFPGFNVILQGDALEVLKKYPDESIDLVFADPPYNLDKSYNVYNDELATKEYLDWCNQWLDEYIRILKPTGSLFVLNLPHWSMYHADYLNKRLYFQNWIVWDALSEPRGKLMPAHYSLLFYTKQKEGFTFNYEGLKNLDSRVYCLRASCVRSRKSRGENKQEPLTDLWWDIHRIKHRRDRDYHPCQLPEGLLKRIILLTTNPNDVVLDALAGTGTTIITAAKLGRRFVGIDIDPYYVELMQNKIKEIQLNGKITRIPVKKSKIGLTKKELQLELRSLAKKLGRLPTPEDVKTYSRYELKVYFDVFPTWGKAIKAAKLEIADDKNG
;
A
#
# COMPACT_ATOMS: atom_id res chain seq x y z
N MET A 1 -30.70 -16.25 -10.24
CA MET A 1 -30.33 -17.12 -9.11
C MET A 1 -28.88 -17.52 -9.29
N ILE A 2 -28.01 -17.29 -8.29
CA ILE A 2 -26.68 -17.90 -8.29
C ILE A 2 -26.93 -19.39 -8.08
N ASN A 3 -26.77 -20.22 -9.11
CA ASN A 3 -26.73 -21.66 -8.90
C ASN A 3 -25.40 -21.94 -8.19
N PRO A 4 -25.41 -22.26 -6.87
CA PRO A 4 -24.18 -22.63 -6.20
C PRO A 4 -23.83 -24.01 -6.75
N LEU A 5 -22.74 -24.12 -7.52
CA LEU A 5 -22.09 -25.40 -7.72
C LEU A 5 -21.38 -25.76 -6.40
N LEU A 6 -22.18 -26.08 -5.38
CA LEU A 6 -21.76 -26.59 -4.07
C LEU A 6 -22.11 -28.08 -4.04
N THR A 7 -21.30 -28.92 -4.68
CA THR A 7 -21.63 -30.35 -4.86
C THR A 7 -20.90 -31.31 -3.92
N SER A 8 -20.20 -30.86 -2.87
CA SER A 8 -19.68 -31.78 -1.86
C SER A 8 -19.56 -31.17 -0.46
N ASP A 9 -19.69 -32.04 0.54
CA ASP A 9 -19.61 -31.73 1.97
C ASP A 9 -18.19 -32.03 2.57
N GLU A 10 -17.16 -32.27 1.74
CA GLU A 10 -15.77 -32.59 2.15
C GLU A 10 -14.69 -31.96 1.21
N PRO A 11 -13.39 -31.90 1.61
CA PRO A 11 -12.51 -30.76 1.31
C PRO A 11 -12.06 -30.69 -0.15
N LEU A 12 -12.19 -29.50 -0.73
CA LEU A 12 -11.65 -29.05 -2.02
C LEU A 12 -10.69 -30.03 -2.74
N LEU A 13 -11.23 -30.88 -3.64
CA LEU A 13 -10.40 -31.73 -4.49
C LEU A 13 -10.20 -31.07 -5.85
N LEU A 14 -8.96 -31.10 -6.34
CA LEU A 14 -8.59 -30.69 -7.70
C LEU A 14 -9.55 -31.25 -8.76
N GLU A 15 -10.04 -32.48 -8.54
CA GLU A 15 -11.02 -33.15 -9.38
C GLU A 15 -12.30 -32.35 -9.63
N ASP A 16 -12.79 -31.59 -8.63
CA ASP A 16 -14.00 -30.78 -8.79
C ASP A 16 -13.75 -29.57 -9.69
N ALA A 17 -12.57 -28.96 -9.57
CA ALA A 17 -12.16 -27.89 -10.47
C ALA A 17 -11.95 -28.41 -11.91
N GLN A 18 -11.42 -29.64 -12.06
CA GLN A 18 -11.23 -30.29 -13.36
C GLN A 18 -12.56 -30.59 -14.07
N LYS A 19 -13.63 -30.92 -13.33
CA LYS A 19 -14.98 -31.15 -13.89
C LYS A 19 -15.62 -29.89 -14.50
N LEU A 20 -15.13 -28.69 -14.16
CA LEU A 20 -15.67 -27.45 -14.70
C LEU A 20 -15.41 -27.36 -16.21
N ALA A 21 -16.46 -27.08 -16.99
CA ALA A 21 -16.30 -26.81 -18.42
C ALA A 21 -15.46 -25.54 -18.63
N SER A 22 -14.63 -25.50 -19.68
CA SER A 22 -13.84 -24.32 -19.99
C SER A 22 -14.76 -23.15 -20.39
N GLN A 23 -14.41 -21.94 -19.94
CA GLN A 23 -15.19 -20.72 -20.22
C GLN A 23 -16.68 -20.82 -19.85
N SER A 24 -16.98 -21.51 -18.75
CA SER A 24 -18.34 -21.69 -18.22
C SER A 24 -18.68 -20.73 -17.09
N LEU A 25 -17.70 -20.22 -16.35
CA LEU A 25 -17.92 -19.42 -15.14
C LEU A 25 -17.84 -17.92 -15.40
N ASP A 26 -18.79 -17.18 -14.83
CA ASP A 26 -18.75 -15.71 -14.77
C ASP A 26 -17.92 -15.23 -13.57
N PHE A 27 -17.93 -15.98 -12.48
CA PHE A 27 -17.04 -15.74 -11.35
C PHE A 27 -16.63 -17.04 -10.65
N ALA A 28 -15.49 -16.99 -9.95
CA ALA A 28 -15.02 -18.04 -9.07
C ALA A 28 -14.49 -17.43 -7.77
N LEU A 29 -14.70 -18.12 -6.66
CA LEU A 29 -14.25 -17.71 -5.32
C LEU A 29 -13.54 -18.88 -4.63
N LEU A 30 -12.27 -18.67 -4.29
CA LEU A 30 -11.47 -19.62 -3.53
C LEU A 30 -11.16 -19.03 -2.15
N VAL A 31 -11.56 -19.72 -1.09
CA VAL A 31 -11.29 -19.34 0.31
C VAL A 31 -10.14 -20.20 0.82
N SER A 32 -8.93 -19.70 0.60
CA SER A 32 -7.68 -20.46 0.75
C SER A 32 -7.40 -20.84 2.21
N GLY A 33 -7.83 -20.02 3.16
CA GLY A 33 -7.64 -20.27 4.59
C GLY A 33 -8.52 -21.40 5.15
N GLY A 34 -9.52 -21.86 4.40
CA GLY A 34 -10.37 -22.99 4.77
C GLY A 34 -9.92 -24.33 4.18
N LEU A 35 -8.80 -24.37 3.46
CA LEU A 35 -8.33 -25.56 2.74
C LEU A 35 -7.61 -26.55 3.63
N SER A 36 -7.75 -27.84 3.31
CA SER A 36 -6.93 -28.89 3.92
C SER A 36 -5.49 -28.82 3.43
N GLU A 37 -4.56 -29.44 4.15
CA GLU A 37 -3.15 -29.52 3.73
C GLU A 37 -2.98 -30.17 2.34
N GLU A 38 -3.79 -31.18 2.04
CA GLU A 38 -3.78 -31.87 0.75
C GLU A 38 -4.26 -30.96 -0.40
N SER A 39 -5.37 -30.25 -0.19
CA SER A 39 -5.87 -29.22 -1.11
C SER A 39 -4.83 -28.12 -1.34
N TRP A 40 -4.07 -27.78 -0.30
CA TRP A 40 -3.01 -26.77 -0.39
C TRP A 40 -1.85 -27.19 -1.28
N LYS A 41 -1.47 -28.48 -1.26
CA LYS A 41 -0.45 -29.02 -2.19
C LYS A 41 -0.85 -28.88 -3.66
N SER A 42 -2.16 -28.92 -3.93
CA SER A 42 -2.71 -28.82 -5.29
C SER A 42 -3.17 -27.41 -5.66
N ILE A 43 -2.92 -26.39 -4.82
CA ILE A 43 -3.51 -25.05 -4.96
C ILE A 43 -3.26 -24.42 -6.34
N TYR A 44 -2.05 -24.54 -6.88
CA TYR A 44 -1.71 -23.98 -8.18
C TYR A 44 -2.46 -24.66 -9.32
N SER A 45 -2.62 -25.98 -9.26
CA SER A 45 -3.44 -26.73 -10.21
C SER A 45 -4.91 -26.32 -10.13
N ILE A 46 -5.44 -26.12 -8.92
CA ILE A 46 -6.80 -25.61 -8.75
C ILE A 46 -6.94 -24.22 -9.38
N LEU A 47 -5.98 -23.31 -9.15
CA LEU A 47 -5.99 -21.97 -9.75
C LEU A 47 -5.96 -22.02 -11.28
N ASP A 48 -5.22 -22.96 -11.88
CA ASP A 48 -5.20 -23.18 -13.33
C ASP A 48 -6.56 -23.62 -13.86
N GLU A 49 -7.20 -24.57 -13.19
CA GLU A 49 -8.53 -25.05 -13.55
C GLU A 49 -9.60 -23.95 -13.43
N LEU A 50 -9.53 -23.12 -12.39
CA LEU A 50 -10.43 -21.97 -12.23
C LEU A 50 -10.18 -20.91 -13.32
N ALA A 51 -8.92 -20.60 -13.61
CA ALA A 51 -8.56 -19.68 -14.69
C ALA A 51 -9.05 -20.20 -16.06
N ARG A 52 -8.95 -21.51 -16.32
CA ARG A 52 -9.49 -22.19 -17.52
C ARG A 52 -11.01 -22.10 -17.58
N ALA A 53 -11.70 -22.32 -16.47
CA ALA A 53 -13.15 -22.33 -16.37
C ALA A 53 -13.78 -20.93 -16.53
N LEU A 54 -13.07 -19.84 -16.19
CA LEU A 54 -13.60 -18.48 -16.34
C LEU A 54 -13.83 -18.10 -17.81
N LYS A 55 -14.94 -17.40 -18.08
CA LYS A 55 -15.23 -16.69 -19.34
C LYS A 55 -14.32 -15.47 -19.48
N LYS A 56 -14.19 -14.94 -20.70
CA LYS A 56 -13.57 -13.61 -20.90
C LYS A 56 -14.36 -12.55 -20.14
N GLY A 57 -13.67 -11.81 -19.28
CA GLY A 57 -14.22 -10.84 -18.35
C GLY A 57 -14.78 -11.43 -17.05
N GLY A 58 -14.69 -12.75 -16.88
CA GLY A 58 -14.97 -13.41 -15.62
C GLY A 58 -13.95 -13.05 -14.54
N ILE A 59 -14.39 -13.15 -13.29
CA ILE A 59 -13.65 -12.66 -12.12
C ILE A 59 -13.26 -13.82 -11.20
N LEU A 60 -11.99 -13.89 -10.83
CA LEU A 60 -11.49 -14.79 -9.79
C LEU A 60 -11.27 -14.00 -8.49
N PHE A 61 -11.84 -14.49 -7.39
CA PHE A 61 -11.53 -14.06 -6.04
C PHE A 61 -10.74 -15.15 -5.32
N VAL A 62 -9.65 -14.77 -4.67
CA VAL A 62 -8.87 -15.67 -3.80
C VAL A 62 -8.71 -15.02 -2.44
N GLN A 63 -9.48 -15.47 -1.46
CA GLN A 63 -9.34 -15.08 -0.05
C GLN A 63 -8.20 -15.87 0.58
N GLY A 64 -7.41 -15.25 1.46
CA GLY A 64 -6.36 -15.94 2.21
C GLY A 64 -5.61 -15.06 3.20
N LEU A 65 -4.60 -15.66 3.85
CA LEU A 65 -3.72 -14.94 4.78
C LEU A 65 -2.74 -14.03 4.02
N PRO A 66 -2.46 -12.81 4.52
CA PRO A 66 -1.49 -11.92 3.88
C PRO A 66 -0.07 -12.48 3.77
N SER A 67 0.29 -13.47 4.60
CA SER A 67 1.57 -14.19 4.51
C SER A 67 1.66 -15.16 3.33
N GLN A 68 0.50 -15.63 2.82
CA GLN A 68 0.41 -16.68 1.78
C GLN A 68 -0.04 -16.13 0.43
N LEU A 69 -0.93 -15.14 0.44
CA LEU A 69 -1.48 -14.53 -0.78
C LEU A 69 -0.44 -13.98 -1.76
N PRO A 70 0.72 -13.42 -1.34
CA PRO A 70 1.73 -12.91 -2.27
C PRO A 70 2.14 -13.93 -3.34
N SER A 71 2.49 -15.16 -2.96
CA SER A 71 2.91 -16.20 -3.91
C SER A 71 1.79 -16.62 -4.86
N LEU A 72 0.55 -16.74 -4.36
CA LEU A 72 -0.62 -17.00 -5.20
C LEU A 72 -0.90 -15.85 -6.16
N GLY A 73 -0.73 -14.61 -5.69
CA GLY A 73 -0.89 -13.41 -6.49
C GLY A 73 0.11 -13.35 -7.64
N VAL A 74 1.40 -13.50 -7.35
CA VAL A 74 2.46 -13.53 -8.38
C VAL A 74 2.20 -14.63 -9.41
N TYR A 75 1.75 -15.82 -8.97
CA TYR A 75 1.37 -16.91 -9.87
C TYR A 75 0.19 -16.54 -10.78
N LEU A 76 -0.86 -15.96 -10.22
CA LEU A 76 -2.07 -15.58 -10.95
C LEU A 76 -1.85 -14.42 -11.92
N ASP A 77 -0.97 -13.47 -11.60
CA ASP A 77 -0.70 -12.30 -12.44
C ASP A 77 -0.05 -12.67 -13.79
N GLN A 78 0.51 -13.89 -13.89
CA GLN A 78 1.00 -14.46 -15.16
C GLN A 78 -0.13 -14.96 -16.07
N LYS A 79 -1.33 -15.17 -15.54
CA LYS A 79 -2.46 -15.85 -16.21
C LYS A 79 -3.70 -14.98 -16.34
N LEU A 80 -3.93 -14.13 -15.36
CA LEU A 80 -5.08 -13.24 -15.23
C LEU A 80 -4.58 -11.82 -14.91
N LYS A 81 -5.45 -10.83 -15.13
CA LYS A 81 -5.12 -9.44 -14.87
C LYS A 81 -5.49 -9.05 -13.44
N PHE A 82 -4.51 -8.66 -12.62
CA PHE A 82 -4.75 -8.12 -11.28
C PHE A 82 -5.67 -6.90 -11.33
N LYS A 83 -6.56 -6.77 -10.33
CA LYS A 83 -7.41 -5.59 -10.15
C LYS A 83 -7.32 -5.00 -8.77
N TYR A 84 -7.54 -5.80 -7.74
CA TYR A 84 -7.61 -5.32 -6.37
C TYR A 84 -7.08 -6.35 -5.38
N TRP A 85 -6.46 -5.86 -4.32
CA TRP A 85 -6.32 -6.57 -3.07
C TRP A 85 -7.33 -5.97 -2.09
N ILE A 86 -8.42 -6.69 -1.85
CA ILE A 86 -9.46 -6.27 -0.92
C ILE A 86 -9.09 -6.76 0.48
N VAL A 87 -9.06 -5.85 1.45
CA VAL A 87 -8.79 -6.16 2.86
C VAL A 87 -10.10 -6.50 3.56
N LEU A 88 -10.14 -7.62 4.27
CA LEU A 88 -11.27 -8.03 5.11
C LEU A 88 -10.84 -8.04 6.58
N GLU A 89 -11.40 -7.14 7.39
CA GLU A 89 -11.15 -7.14 8.83
C GLU A 89 -11.76 -8.39 9.50
N SER A 90 -10.98 -9.06 10.34
CA SER A 90 -11.37 -10.23 11.14
C SER A 90 -11.42 -9.85 12.62
N THR A 91 -12.40 -10.36 13.35
CA THR A 91 -12.51 -10.08 14.80
C THR A 91 -11.56 -10.93 15.65
N LYS A 92 -11.19 -12.11 15.14
CA LYS A 92 -10.11 -12.89 15.74
C LYS A 92 -8.80 -12.12 15.56
N ARG A 93 -8.03 -12.05 16.63
CA ARG A 93 -6.68 -11.48 16.58
C ARG A 93 -5.71 -12.63 16.57
N ASP A 94 -4.95 -12.74 15.49
CA ASP A 94 -3.77 -13.58 15.52
C ASP A 94 -2.64 -12.73 16.10
N PHE A 95 -2.18 -13.11 17.29
CA PHE A 95 -1.07 -12.44 17.94
C PHE A 95 0.22 -12.94 17.29
N THR A 96 0.67 -12.21 16.28
CA THR A 96 2.06 -12.30 15.84
C THR A 96 2.97 -11.73 16.93
N LYS A 97 4.27 -12.03 16.90
CA LYS A 97 5.26 -11.37 17.77
C LYS A 97 5.43 -9.88 17.42
N GLY A 98 4.95 -9.46 16.26
CA GLY A 98 4.78 -8.07 15.84
C GLY A 98 3.41 -7.51 16.23
N LEU A 99 2.74 -6.85 15.28
CA LEU A 99 1.42 -6.27 15.53
C LEU A 99 0.34 -7.37 15.59
N PRO A 100 -0.70 -7.22 16.42
CA PRO A 100 -1.89 -8.06 16.31
C PRO A 100 -2.45 -7.98 14.89
N SER A 101 -2.55 -9.12 14.22
CA SER A 101 -3.16 -9.21 12.90
C SER A 101 -4.66 -9.24 13.05
N VAL A 102 -5.35 -8.40 12.27
CA VAL A 102 -6.83 -8.33 12.25
C VAL A 102 -7.39 -8.34 10.84
N HIS A 103 -6.66 -8.84 9.84
CA HIS A 103 -7.20 -8.90 8.49
C HIS A 103 -6.73 -10.09 7.67
N SER A 104 -7.62 -10.54 6.79
CA SER A 104 -7.28 -11.34 5.62
C SER A 104 -7.32 -10.50 4.36
N GLY A 105 -6.81 -11.05 3.26
CA GLY A 105 -6.90 -10.45 1.93
C GLY A 105 -7.84 -11.23 1.03
N VAL A 106 -8.38 -10.55 0.01
CA VAL A 106 -9.01 -11.16 -1.17
C VAL A 106 -8.38 -10.56 -2.41
N LEU A 107 -7.65 -11.39 -3.15
CA LEU A 107 -7.14 -11.02 -4.46
C LEU A 107 -8.27 -11.09 -5.47
N MET A 108 -8.42 -10.04 -6.28
CA MET A 108 -9.36 -9.98 -7.39
C MET A 108 -8.61 -9.94 -8.71
N TYR A 109 -8.77 -10.98 -9.51
CA TYR A 109 -8.21 -11.14 -10.84
C TYR A 109 -9.30 -11.22 -11.90
N VAL A 110 -8.99 -10.81 -13.12
CA VAL A 110 -9.92 -10.82 -14.26
C VAL A 110 -9.31 -11.57 -15.43
N LYS A 111 -10.11 -12.41 -16.09
CA LYS A 111 -9.69 -13.03 -17.35
C LYS A 111 -9.85 -12.05 -18.52
N GLY A 112 -8.73 -11.52 -19.01
CA GLY A 112 -8.71 -10.52 -20.07
C GLY A 112 -8.78 -9.07 -19.55
N ASN A 113 -9.17 -8.13 -20.42
CA ASN A 113 -9.03 -6.69 -20.14
C ASN A 113 -10.29 -5.99 -19.61
N THR A 114 -11.46 -6.57 -19.85
CA THR A 114 -12.76 -6.00 -19.50
C THR A 114 -13.39 -6.78 -18.37
N PHE A 115 -14.07 -6.11 -17.45
CA PHE A 115 -14.85 -6.75 -16.38
C PHE A 115 -16.01 -5.87 -15.98
N ALA A 116 -17.05 -6.48 -15.41
CA ALA A 116 -18.19 -5.77 -14.86
C ALA A 116 -18.32 -6.08 -13.38
N VAL A 117 -18.35 -5.03 -12.58
CA VAL A 117 -18.78 -5.06 -11.18
C VAL A 117 -19.82 -3.97 -10.96
N ASN A 118 -20.58 -4.05 -9.89
CA ASN A 118 -21.47 -2.98 -9.46
C ASN A 118 -20.77 -2.03 -8.49
N LYS A 119 -21.29 -0.81 -8.43
CA LYS A 119 -20.88 0.14 -7.38
C LYS A 119 -21.67 -0.15 -6.11
N VAL A 120 -21.05 -0.86 -5.19
CA VAL A 120 -21.64 -1.12 -3.86
C VAL A 120 -21.40 0.08 -2.94
N ARG A 121 -22.41 0.42 -2.13
CA ARG A 121 -22.34 1.47 -1.12
C ARG A 121 -22.49 0.92 0.29
N VAL A 122 -21.81 1.56 1.23
CA VAL A 122 -21.93 1.29 2.66
C VAL A 122 -22.49 2.53 3.37
N PRO A 123 -23.32 2.36 4.43
CA PRO A 123 -23.87 3.48 5.18
C PRO A 123 -22.79 4.46 5.65
N HIS A 124 -23.14 5.73 5.75
CA HIS A 124 -22.25 6.71 6.37
C HIS A 124 -22.14 6.41 7.86
N GLU A 125 -20.91 6.42 8.37
CA GLU A 125 -20.64 6.24 9.79
C GLU A 125 -20.49 7.61 10.48
N TYR A 126 -20.93 7.70 11.73
CA TYR A 126 -20.99 8.94 12.49
C TYR A 126 -20.22 8.84 13.80
N CYS A 127 -19.58 9.93 14.17
CA CYS A 127 -18.81 10.08 15.39
C CYS A 127 -19.73 10.06 16.60
N PHE A 128 -19.50 9.14 17.53
CA PHE A 128 -20.30 9.00 18.75
C PHE A 128 -20.31 10.27 19.61
N ALA A 129 -19.20 11.02 19.63
CA ALA A 129 -19.06 12.23 20.45
C ALA A 129 -19.66 13.52 19.84
N CYS A 130 -19.65 13.70 18.51
CA CYS A 130 -20.04 14.98 17.90
C CYS A 130 -21.12 14.86 16.81
N GLY A 131 -21.62 13.66 16.53
CA GLY A 131 -22.67 13.40 15.53
C GLY A 131 -22.26 13.65 14.08
N ARG A 132 -21.07 14.20 13.81
CA ARG A 132 -20.55 14.40 12.45
C ARG A 132 -20.03 13.08 11.87
N THR A 133 -20.03 12.97 10.55
CA THR A 133 -19.48 11.81 9.83
C THR A 133 -18.04 11.51 10.25
N LEU A 134 -17.69 10.23 10.41
CA LEU A 134 -16.33 9.81 10.79
C LEU A 134 -15.30 10.29 9.76
N LYS A 135 -15.60 10.07 8.47
CA LYS A 135 -14.78 10.56 7.36
C LYS A 135 -14.91 12.07 7.21
N ASP A 136 -13.78 12.74 7.08
CA ASP A 136 -13.75 14.16 6.75
C ASP A 136 -13.69 14.40 5.23
N TRP A 137 -14.84 14.80 4.69
CA TRP A 137 -15.07 15.07 3.26
C TRP A 137 -14.62 16.48 2.83
N GLY A 138 -13.85 17.20 3.66
CA GLY A 138 -13.21 18.46 3.27
C GLY A 138 -14.21 19.56 2.86
N GLY A 139 -15.31 19.67 3.60
CA GLY A 139 -16.38 20.64 3.34
C GLY A 139 -17.37 20.24 2.23
N LYS A 140 -17.17 19.09 1.58
CA LYS A 140 -18.06 18.56 0.52
C LYS A 140 -19.13 17.59 1.03
N ALA A 141 -19.51 17.71 2.29
CA ALA A 141 -20.54 16.85 2.88
C ALA A 141 -21.89 16.94 2.13
N HIS A 142 -22.20 18.11 1.56
CA HIS A 142 -23.38 18.33 0.73
C HIS A 142 -23.38 17.53 -0.60
N LEU A 143 -22.23 16.99 -1.04
CA LEU A 143 -22.12 16.14 -2.23
C LEU A 143 -22.18 14.64 -1.89
N MET A 144 -22.41 14.30 -0.62
CA MET A 144 -22.51 12.90 -0.20
C MET A 144 -23.77 12.26 -0.79
N ASN A 145 -23.61 11.03 -1.27
CA ASN A 145 -24.76 10.26 -1.77
C ASN A 145 -25.61 9.80 -0.57
N PRO A 146 -26.94 9.98 -0.59
CA PRO A 146 -27.83 9.59 0.52
C PRO A 146 -27.75 8.09 0.88
N SER A 147 -27.53 7.22 -0.11
CA SER A 147 -27.43 5.77 0.08
C SER A 147 -26.08 5.30 0.64
N GLY A 148 -25.18 6.23 0.99
CA GLY A 148 -23.89 5.91 1.60
C GLY A 148 -22.66 6.17 0.71
N ALA A 149 -21.48 5.90 1.28
CA ALA A 149 -20.21 6.03 0.58
C ALA A 149 -19.99 4.84 -0.36
N ALA A 150 -19.35 5.06 -1.51
CA ALA A 150 -18.86 3.94 -2.32
C ALA A 150 -17.84 3.15 -1.49
N ILE A 151 -17.93 1.83 -1.55
CA ILE A 151 -17.03 0.96 -0.78
C ILE A 151 -15.59 1.09 -1.30
N SER A 152 -14.63 1.09 -0.38
CA SER A 152 -13.19 1.01 -0.69
C SER A 152 -12.76 -0.44 -0.88
N ASP A 153 -11.52 -0.67 -1.29
CA ASP A 153 -10.84 -1.97 -1.15
C ASP A 153 -10.42 -2.30 0.30
N VAL A 154 -10.66 -1.42 1.28
CA VAL A 154 -10.52 -1.72 2.71
C VAL A 154 -11.89 -1.90 3.36
N TRP A 155 -12.27 -3.14 3.69
CA TRP A 155 -13.58 -3.50 4.23
C TRP A 155 -13.47 -3.77 5.73
N LYS A 156 -14.01 -2.81 6.50
CA LYS A 156 -14.01 -2.83 7.97
C LYS A 156 -15.35 -3.31 8.50
N SER A 157 -15.33 -3.71 9.77
CA SER A 157 -16.51 -3.85 10.62
C SER A 157 -17.51 -4.93 10.18
N LEU A 158 -17.45 -6.07 10.86
CA LEU A 158 -18.61 -6.64 11.55
C LEU A 158 -18.13 -7.37 12.81
N GLU A 159 -18.77 -7.10 13.94
CA GLU A 159 -18.49 -7.81 15.19
C GLU A 159 -18.80 -9.30 15.03
N GLY A 160 -17.87 -10.18 15.43
CA GLY A 160 -18.07 -11.63 15.54
C GLY A 160 -17.72 -12.47 14.31
N GLU A 161 -17.19 -11.92 13.23
CA GLU A 161 -16.81 -12.70 12.04
C GLU A 161 -15.31 -13.11 12.07
N ASP A 162 -15.03 -14.38 11.73
CA ASP A 162 -13.69 -14.90 11.45
C ASP A 162 -13.47 -14.90 9.94
N ASN A 163 -12.63 -13.98 9.46
CA ASN A 163 -12.33 -13.85 8.03
C ASN A 163 -11.00 -14.50 7.62
N TYR A 164 -10.35 -15.28 8.48
CA TYR A 164 -9.10 -15.96 8.13
C TYR A 164 -9.37 -17.29 7.45
N SER A 165 -10.18 -18.12 8.09
CA SER A 165 -10.53 -19.47 7.63
C SER A 165 -11.84 -19.53 6.86
N SER A 166 -12.63 -18.45 6.90
CA SER A 166 -13.95 -18.36 6.26
C SER A 166 -14.23 -16.96 5.74
N LEU A 167 -15.37 -16.77 5.07
CA LEU A 167 -15.92 -15.46 4.74
C LEU A 167 -17.13 -15.14 5.60
N GLY A 168 -17.06 -14.04 6.32
CA GLY A 168 -18.20 -13.49 7.06
C GLY A 168 -19.41 -13.23 6.17
N VAL A 169 -20.61 -13.38 6.74
CA VAL A 169 -21.90 -13.26 6.03
C VAL A 169 -21.98 -11.95 5.27
N THR A 170 -21.58 -10.85 5.93
CA THR A 170 -21.72 -9.53 5.34
C THR A 170 -20.68 -9.25 4.27
N PHE A 171 -19.47 -9.76 4.42
CA PHE A 171 -18.46 -9.66 3.37
C PHE A 171 -18.86 -10.47 2.15
N TYR A 172 -19.37 -11.69 2.35
CA TYR A 172 -19.89 -12.52 1.26
C TYR A 172 -21.05 -11.83 0.53
N GLN A 173 -22.04 -11.29 1.25
CA GLN A 173 -23.14 -10.54 0.63
C GLN A 173 -22.70 -9.29 -0.14
N ARG A 174 -21.69 -8.56 0.37
CA ARG A 174 -21.10 -7.41 -0.34
C ARG A 174 -20.38 -7.84 -1.61
N LEU A 175 -19.65 -8.95 -1.55
CA LEU A 175 -19.00 -9.56 -2.72
C LEU A 175 -20.03 -9.94 -3.78
N LEU A 176 -21.12 -10.61 -3.37
CA LEU A 176 -22.23 -10.97 -4.27
C LEU A 176 -22.83 -9.72 -4.92
N LYS A 177 -23.20 -8.69 -4.14
CA LYS A 177 -23.72 -7.42 -4.70
C LYS A 177 -22.76 -6.75 -5.68
N MET A 178 -21.45 -6.94 -5.50
CA MET A 178 -20.43 -6.41 -6.39
C MET A 178 -20.38 -7.16 -7.73
N VAL A 179 -20.67 -8.46 -7.75
CA VAL A 179 -20.68 -9.29 -8.98
C VAL A 179 -22.08 -9.47 -9.59
N ASP A 180 -23.15 -9.14 -8.87
CA ASP A 180 -24.56 -9.34 -9.24
C ASP A 180 -25.02 -8.41 -10.37
N ILE A 181 -24.57 -8.70 -11.59
CA ILE A 181 -24.91 -7.96 -12.80
C ILE A 181 -26.41 -8.13 -13.06
N ASP A 182 -27.17 -7.03 -12.91
CA ASP A 182 -28.63 -6.91 -13.07
C ASP A 182 -29.23 -7.97 -14.04
N GLU A 183 -30.08 -8.85 -13.48
CA GLU A 183 -31.01 -9.75 -14.20
C GLU A 183 -30.43 -10.82 -15.15
N LYS A 184 -29.18 -11.30 -14.94
CA LYS A 184 -28.66 -12.49 -15.66
C LYS A 184 -28.54 -13.72 -14.76
N GLU A 185 -28.85 -14.90 -15.30
CA GLU A 185 -28.39 -16.16 -14.73
C GLU A 185 -26.86 -16.21 -14.83
N MET A 186 -26.16 -15.99 -13.72
CA MET A 186 -24.70 -16.09 -13.64
C MET A 186 -24.28 -17.47 -13.12
N SER A 187 -23.26 -18.05 -13.75
CA SER A 187 -22.64 -19.28 -13.28
C SER A 187 -21.45 -18.95 -12.38
N GLY A 188 -21.50 -19.45 -11.14
CA GLY A 188 -20.50 -19.20 -10.11
C GLY A 188 -19.95 -20.48 -9.49
N TRP A 189 -18.71 -20.43 -9.03
CA TRP A 189 -18.10 -21.50 -8.23
C TRP A 189 -17.49 -20.91 -6.96
N ALA A 190 -17.67 -21.57 -5.82
CA ALA A 190 -17.13 -21.09 -4.56
C ALA A 190 -16.71 -22.26 -3.66
N ALA A 191 -15.49 -22.22 -3.12
CA ALA A 191 -15.00 -23.31 -2.28
C ALA A 191 -13.92 -22.85 -1.26
N PRO A 192 -13.76 -23.60 -0.14
CA PRO A 192 -14.59 -24.74 0.26
C PRO A 192 -15.94 -24.31 0.85
N LYS A 193 -16.95 -25.18 0.75
CA LYS A 193 -18.35 -24.89 1.15
C LYS A 193 -18.49 -24.51 2.62
N ASN A 194 -17.76 -25.18 3.50
CA ASN A 194 -17.74 -24.92 4.95
C ASN A 194 -17.09 -23.58 5.34
N ALA A 195 -16.28 -23.00 4.46
CA ALA A 195 -15.68 -21.68 4.65
C ALA A 195 -16.60 -20.55 4.16
N LEU A 196 -17.76 -20.89 3.60
CA LEU A 196 -18.81 -19.94 3.24
C LEU A 196 -19.87 -19.88 4.35
N PRO A 197 -20.56 -18.74 4.50
CA PRO A 197 -21.58 -18.59 5.54
C PRO A 197 -22.77 -19.52 5.26
N ILE A 198 -22.91 -20.59 6.05
CA ILE A 198 -24.14 -21.41 6.12
C ILE A 198 -25.05 -20.77 7.18
N PRO A 199 -26.35 -20.57 6.94
CA PRO A 199 -27.26 -20.13 7.98
C PRO A 199 -27.49 -21.25 9.00
N GLN A 200 -26.60 -21.43 9.99
CA GLN A 200 -26.91 -22.06 11.29
C GLN A 200 -25.83 -21.90 12.38
N THR A 201 -26.33 -21.55 13.58
CA THR A 201 -25.83 -21.61 14.97
C THR A 201 -24.33 -21.56 15.32
N LYS A 202 -24.02 -20.59 16.19
CA LYS A 202 -22.81 -20.45 17.01
C LYS A 202 -22.24 -21.79 17.47
N GLY A 203 -21.15 -22.23 16.85
CA GLY A 203 -20.25 -23.24 17.36
C GLY A 203 -18.82 -22.71 17.28
N MET A 204 -18.10 -22.69 18.40
CA MET A 204 -16.68 -22.39 18.42
C MET A 204 -15.92 -23.51 17.68
N ILE A 205 -15.37 -23.20 16.52
CA ILE A 205 -14.44 -24.11 15.81
C ILE A 205 -13.03 -23.84 16.34
N LYS A 206 -12.38 -24.90 16.84
CA LYS A 206 -10.98 -24.90 17.23
C LYS A 206 -10.12 -24.74 15.97
N GLU A 207 -9.23 -23.74 15.98
CA GLU A 207 -8.25 -23.50 14.92
C GLU A 207 -7.35 -24.72 14.70
N SER A 208 -7.22 -25.14 13.44
CA SER A 208 -6.08 -25.91 12.99
C SER A 208 -4.86 -24.99 13.01
N LYS A 209 -3.88 -25.33 13.84
CA LYS A 209 -2.55 -24.73 13.75
C LYS A 209 -1.97 -25.09 12.38
N ILE A 210 -2.01 -24.17 11.44
CA ILE A 210 -1.14 -24.25 10.27
C ILE A 210 0.27 -24.06 10.83
N ALA A 211 0.96 -25.17 11.03
CA ALA A 211 2.38 -25.15 11.29
C ALA A 211 3.03 -24.56 10.04
N TYR A 212 3.62 -23.38 10.18
CA TYR A 212 4.69 -22.96 9.29
C TYR A 212 5.71 -24.11 9.28
N GLN A 213 5.76 -24.89 8.21
CA GLN A 213 6.89 -25.78 7.96
C GLN A 213 7.97 -24.91 7.33
N PRO A 214 9.05 -24.56 8.07
CA PRO A 214 10.23 -23.99 7.47
C PRO A 214 10.96 -25.13 6.78
N ASN A 215 10.45 -25.60 5.64
CA ASN A 215 11.29 -26.32 4.70
C ASN A 215 11.75 -25.21 3.73
N LEU A 216 12.81 -24.46 4.01
CA LEU A 216 14.19 -24.95 3.97
C LEU A 216 15.14 -24.00 4.73
N PHE A 217 15.23 -24.09 6.07
CA PHE A 217 16.34 -23.48 6.84
C PHE A 217 17.59 -24.38 6.87
N SER A 218 17.78 -25.20 5.84
CA SER A 218 18.95 -26.06 5.66
C SER A 218 19.91 -25.60 4.56
N ILE A 219 19.71 -24.40 3.99
CA ILE A 219 20.72 -23.72 3.16
C ILE A 219 20.90 -22.28 3.66
N LEU A 220 21.19 -22.14 4.95
CA LEU A 220 22.23 -21.20 5.37
C LEU A 220 23.54 -22.01 5.41
N GLN A 221 23.91 -22.61 4.27
CA GLN A 221 25.32 -22.76 4.01
C GLN A 221 25.82 -21.32 3.89
N THR A 222 26.61 -20.91 4.89
CA THR A 222 27.61 -19.88 4.71
C THR A 222 28.23 -20.11 3.33
N VAL A 223 27.84 -19.30 2.36
CA VAL A 223 28.58 -19.20 1.12
C VAL A 223 29.87 -18.51 1.53
N ASN A 224 30.84 -19.32 1.95
CA ASN A 224 32.25 -18.95 1.80
C ASN A 224 32.44 -18.82 0.30
N SER A 225 32.17 -17.63 -0.21
CA SER A 225 32.77 -17.17 -1.45
C SER A 225 34.15 -16.65 -1.05
N ASP A 226 35.06 -17.60 -0.87
CA ASP A 226 36.45 -17.32 -1.20
C ASP A 226 36.50 -16.96 -2.69
N ASP A 227 37.33 -15.96 -2.98
CA ASP A 227 37.59 -15.29 -4.25
C ASP A 227 36.53 -14.31 -4.77
N GLN A 228 36.67 -13.02 -4.38
CA GLN A 228 36.61 -11.88 -5.30
C GLN A 228 37.56 -10.74 -4.85
N PRO A 229 38.15 -10.00 -5.81
CA PRO A 229 39.32 -9.17 -5.60
C PRO A 229 39.03 -7.95 -4.71
N GLU A 230 40.05 -7.52 -3.96
CA GLU A 230 40.05 -6.26 -3.20
C GLU A 230 39.69 -5.08 -4.11
N ASP A 231 38.42 -4.66 -4.06
CA ASP A 231 37.92 -3.50 -4.78
C ASP A 231 38.31 -2.23 -4.00
N GLN A 232 39.33 -1.55 -4.51
CA GLN A 232 39.94 -0.37 -3.91
C GLN A 232 38.94 0.81 -3.88
N ASN A 233 38.79 1.44 -2.70
CA ASN A 233 37.99 2.64 -2.37
C ASN A 233 36.47 2.51 -2.10
N LYS A 234 36.04 1.60 -1.21
CA LYS A 234 34.74 1.72 -0.51
C LYS A 234 34.91 2.36 0.87
N GLU A 235 35.08 3.67 0.92
CA GLU A 235 35.10 4.39 2.20
C GLU A 235 33.68 4.40 2.81
N PHE A 236 33.57 3.91 4.05
CA PHE A 236 32.33 3.89 4.81
C PHE A 236 31.89 5.33 5.14
N PRO A 237 30.71 5.81 4.66
CA PRO A 237 30.34 7.23 4.81
C PRO A 237 29.97 7.66 6.23
N GLY A 238 29.81 6.71 7.16
CA GLY A 238 29.37 6.99 8.53
C GLY A 238 27.84 7.09 8.69
N PHE A 239 27.44 7.65 9.83
CA PHE A 239 26.04 7.87 10.21
C PHE A 239 25.76 9.35 10.45
N ASN A 240 24.47 9.71 10.50
CA ASN A 240 23.97 11.10 10.53
C ASN A 240 24.32 11.87 9.26
N VAL A 241 24.27 11.17 8.13
CA VAL A 241 24.64 11.70 6.82
C VAL A 241 23.45 11.73 5.87
N ILE A 242 23.48 12.70 4.96
CA ILE A 242 22.59 12.77 3.81
C ILE A 242 23.50 12.74 2.58
N LEU A 243 23.32 11.72 1.75
CA LEU A 243 24.19 11.41 0.62
C LEU A 243 23.41 11.58 -0.68
N GLN A 244 24.02 12.26 -1.64
CA GLN A 244 23.56 12.23 -3.02
C GLN A 244 24.19 11.04 -3.73
N GLY A 245 23.39 10.22 -4.41
CA GLY A 245 23.91 9.13 -5.24
C GLY A 245 22.86 8.09 -5.59
N ASP A 246 23.26 7.13 -6.43
CA ASP A 246 22.46 5.94 -6.66
C ASP A 246 22.37 5.08 -5.39
N ALA A 247 21.17 4.58 -5.10
CA ALA A 247 20.91 3.81 -3.89
C ALA A 247 21.80 2.57 -3.81
N LEU A 248 21.96 1.80 -4.90
CA LEU A 248 22.73 0.56 -4.90
C LEU A 248 24.22 0.83 -4.73
N GLU A 249 24.75 1.87 -5.38
CA GLU A 249 26.16 2.26 -5.24
C GLU A 249 26.51 2.67 -3.81
N VAL A 250 25.62 3.43 -3.16
CA VAL A 250 25.86 3.92 -1.79
C VAL A 250 25.64 2.80 -0.76
N LEU A 251 24.61 1.97 -0.92
CA LEU A 251 24.32 0.87 0.00
C LEU A 251 25.48 -0.13 0.10
N LYS A 252 26.16 -0.42 -1.01
CA LYS A 252 27.36 -1.29 -1.05
C LYS A 252 28.54 -0.79 -0.20
N LYS A 253 28.53 0.48 0.22
CA LYS A 253 29.57 1.08 1.09
C LYS A 253 29.28 0.88 2.58
N TYR A 254 28.07 0.45 2.94
CA TYR A 254 27.69 0.17 4.33
C TYR A 254 28.06 -1.26 4.71
N PRO A 255 28.64 -1.51 5.89
CA PRO A 255 28.92 -2.86 6.37
C PRO A 255 27.65 -3.69 6.57
N ASP A 256 27.80 -5.00 6.52
CA ASP A 256 26.78 -5.96 6.91
C ASP A 256 26.31 -5.66 8.34
N GLU A 257 25.03 -5.93 8.62
CA GLU A 257 24.47 -5.88 9.97
C GLU A 257 24.74 -4.57 10.73
N SER A 258 24.71 -3.44 10.04
CA SER A 258 25.03 -2.12 10.58
C SER A 258 23.82 -1.23 10.89
N ILE A 259 22.63 -1.58 10.37
CA ILE A 259 21.41 -0.74 10.43
C ILE A 259 20.30 -1.40 11.25
N ASP A 260 19.61 -0.64 12.11
CA ASP A 260 18.52 -1.13 12.97
C ASP A 260 17.15 -1.08 12.28
N LEU A 261 16.91 -0.06 11.45
CA LEU A 261 15.69 0.08 10.65
C LEU A 261 16.03 0.54 9.24
N VAL A 262 15.61 -0.23 8.24
CA VAL A 262 15.61 0.19 6.84
C VAL A 262 14.17 0.42 6.38
N PHE A 263 13.92 1.55 5.73
CA PHE A 263 12.62 1.91 5.16
C PHE A 263 12.75 2.14 3.66
N ALA A 264 11.74 1.75 2.89
CA ALA A 264 11.63 2.06 1.47
C ALA A 264 10.20 2.52 1.10
N ASP A 265 10.13 3.63 0.37
CA ASP A 265 8.97 4.07 -0.41
C ASP A 265 9.42 4.26 -1.86
N PRO A 266 9.63 3.17 -2.62
CA PRO A 266 10.19 3.23 -3.97
C PRO A 266 9.24 3.95 -4.95
N PRO A 267 9.72 4.36 -6.14
CA PRO A 267 8.84 4.69 -7.26
C PRO A 267 7.88 3.52 -7.55
N TYR A 268 6.63 3.80 -7.93
CA TYR A 268 5.58 2.77 -8.07
C TYR A 268 5.36 2.31 -9.51
N ASN A 269 6.22 2.72 -10.44
CA ASN A 269 6.13 2.42 -11.86
C ASN A 269 4.76 2.82 -12.46
N LEU A 270 4.31 4.04 -12.17
CA LEU A 270 2.99 4.57 -12.55
C LEU A 270 3.09 5.78 -13.48
N ASP A 271 4.22 5.99 -14.13
CA ASP A 271 4.54 7.17 -14.94
C ASP A 271 4.33 8.48 -14.15
N LYS A 272 4.85 8.54 -12.92
CA LYS A 272 4.92 9.79 -12.16
C LYS A 272 6.15 10.59 -12.59
N SER A 273 5.94 11.88 -12.79
CA SER A 273 7.03 12.84 -13.03
C SER A 273 7.84 13.07 -11.75
N TYR A 274 8.89 12.28 -11.54
CA TYR A 274 10.01 12.61 -10.67
C TYR A 274 11.00 13.51 -11.43
N ASN A 275 11.87 14.26 -10.74
CA ASN A 275 12.76 15.21 -11.42
C ASN A 275 13.89 14.52 -12.20
N VAL A 276 14.38 13.38 -11.70
CA VAL A 276 15.58 12.69 -12.23
C VAL A 276 15.29 11.25 -12.68
N TYR A 277 14.23 10.61 -12.16
CA TYR A 277 13.91 9.20 -12.43
C TYR A 277 12.72 9.03 -13.36
N ASN A 278 12.83 8.10 -14.32
CA ASN A 278 11.72 7.71 -15.19
C ASN A 278 10.89 6.58 -14.54
N ASP A 279 9.63 6.86 -14.17
CA ASP A 279 8.73 5.93 -13.47
C ASP A 279 7.94 5.04 -14.45
N GLU A 280 8.60 4.54 -15.50
CA GLU A 280 8.02 3.70 -16.56
C GLU A 280 9.03 2.66 -17.09
N LEU A 281 9.25 1.60 -16.32
CA LEU A 281 10.09 0.44 -16.66
C LEU A 281 9.24 -0.77 -17.03
N ALA A 282 9.80 -1.70 -17.82
CA ALA A 282 9.19 -3.01 -17.98
C ALA A 282 9.07 -3.71 -16.62
N THR A 283 7.95 -4.39 -16.36
CA THR A 283 7.65 -5.02 -15.05
C THR A 283 8.84 -5.84 -14.51
N LYS A 284 9.48 -6.63 -15.37
CA LYS A 284 10.64 -7.44 -14.98
C LYS A 284 11.85 -6.59 -14.57
N GLU A 285 12.18 -5.56 -15.33
CA GLU A 285 13.30 -4.66 -15.02
C GLU A 285 13.08 -3.89 -13.72
N TYR A 286 11.85 -3.40 -13.50
CA TYR A 286 11.47 -2.75 -12.24
C TYR A 286 11.63 -3.70 -11.04
N LEU A 287 11.16 -4.93 -11.17
CA LEU A 287 11.26 -5.94 -10.10
C LEU A 287 12.71 -6.38 -9.87
N ASP A 288 13.49 -6.56 -10.93
CA ASP A 288 14.92 -6.91 -10.85
C ASP A 288 15.73 -5.80 -10.17
N TRP A 289 15.42 -4.53 -10.46
CA TRP A 289 15.99 -3.38 -9.74
C TRP A 289 15.54 -3.36 -8.27
N CYS A 290 14.26 -3.63 -8.00
CA CYS A 290 13.75 -3.73 -6.63
C CYS A 290 14.47 -4.79 -5.79
N ASN A 291 14.66 -5.96 -6.37
CA ASN A 291 15.32 -7.08 -5.72
C ASN A 291 16.77 -6.75 -5.33
N GLN A 292 17.49 -5.98 -6.17
CA GLN A 292 18.87 -5.58 -5.88
C GLN A 292 19.00 -4.72 -4.62
N TRP A 293 18.14 -3.70 -4.44
CA TRP A 293 18.23 -2.86 -3.23
C TRP A 293 17.61 -3.56 -2.01
N LEU A 294 16.65 -4.48 -2.22
CA LEU A 294 16.16 -5.35 -1.15
C LEU A 294 17.27 -6.27 -0.63
N ASP A 295 18.10 -6.84 -1.50
CA ASP A 295 19.24 -7.68 -1.09
C ASP A 295 20.25 -6.88 -0.27
N GLU A 296 20.57 -5.65 -0.68
CA GLU A 296 21.43 -4.76 0.11
C GLU A 296 20.80 -4.40 1.47
N TYR A 297 19.50 -4.13 1.51
CA TYR A 297 18.77 -3.92 2.76
C TYR A 297 18.83 -5.15 3.68
N ILE A 298 18.67 -6.36 3.13
CA ILE A 298 18.81 -7.62 3.89
C ILE A 298 20.23 -7.75 4.46
N ARG A 299 21.26 -7.44 3.67
CA ARG A 299 22.68 -7.52 4.06
C ARG A 299 22.99 -6.58 5.22
N ILE A 300 22.65 -5.29 5.10
CA ILE A 300 22.99 -4.27 6.10
C ILE A 300 22.12 -4.31 7.36
N LEU A 301 20.97 -4.98 7.32
CA LEU A 301 20.08 -5.07 8.49
C LEU A 301 20.74 -5.88 9.60
N LYS A 302 20.72 -5.36 10.83
CA LYS A 302 21.13 -6.09 12.03
C LYS A 302 20.22 -7.30 12.28
N PRO A 303 20.69 -8.30 13.04
CA PRO A 303 19.85 -9.42 13.48
C PRO A 303 18.56 -8.97 14.20
N THR A 304 18.66 -7.89 15.00
CA THR A 304 17.53 -7.28 15.73
C THR A 304 16.71 -6.29 14.89
N GLY A 305 17.11 -6.07 13.64
CA GLY A 305 16.60 -4.99 12.81
C GLY A 305 15.31 -5.30 12.07
N SER A 306 14.66 -4.23 11.61
CA SER A 306 13.37 -4.26 10.91
C SER A 306 13.46 -3.66 9.51
N LEU A 307 12.78 -4.28 8.55
CA LEU A 307 12.57 -3.78 7.19
C LEU A 307 11.10 -3.40 7.01
N PHE A 308 10.88 -2.17 6.52
CA PHE A 308 9.57 -1.71 6.06
C PHE A 308 9.59 -1.31 4.59
N VAL A 309 8.66 -1.84 3.80
CA VAL A 309 8.49 -1.50 2.37
C VAL A 309 7.07 -1.03 2.13
N LEU A 310 6.90 0.24 1.80
CA LEU A 310 5.63 0.83 1.42
C LEU A 310 5.43 0.75 -0.09
N ASN A 311 4.32 0.19 -0.56
CA ASN A 311 3.97 0.22 -1.98
C ASN A 311 2.45 0.08 -2.21
N LEU A 312 2.04 0.00 -3.47
CA LEU A 312 0.72 -0.48 -3.84
C LEU A 312 0.64 -2.01 -3.66
N PRO A 313 -0.56 -2.55 -3.35
CA PRO A 313 -0.73 -3.99 -3.14
C PRO A 313 -0.26 -4.87 -4.30
N HIS A 314 -0.38 -4.37 -5.55
CA HIS A 314 0.09 -5.09 -6.73
C HIS A 314 1.59 -5.38 -6.64
N TRP A 315 2.41 -4.36 -6.42
CA TRP A 315 3.86 -4.49 -6.30
C TRP A 315 4.29 -5.15 -5.01
N SER A 316 3.58 -4.88 -3.90
CA SER A 316 3.87 -5.54 -2.62
C SER A 316 3.68 -7.06 -2.66
N MET A 317 2.84 -7.61 -3.56
CA MET A 317 2.80 -9.08 -3.77
C MET A 317 4.16 -9.62 -4.22
N TYR A 318 4.81 -8.95 -5.19
CA TYR A 318 6.11 -9.38 -5.69
C TYR A 318 7.21 -9.19 -4.63
N HIS A 319 7.23 -8.04 -3.96
CA HIS A 319 8.18 -7.78 -2.87
C HIS A 319 8.03 -8.80 -1.74
N ALA A 320 6.80 -9.11 -1.33
CA ALA A 320 6.55 -10.10 -0.29
C ALA A 320 6.90 -11.53 -0.71
N ASP A 321 6.61 -11.94 -1.96
CA ASP A 321 7.05 -13.25 -2.47
C ASP A 321 8.58 -13.39 -2.50
N TYR A 322 9.28 -12.30 -2.84
CA TYR A 322 10.74 -12.24 -2.81
C TYR A 322 11.30 -12.32 -1.38
N LEU A 323 10.74 -11.51 -0.48
CA LEU A 323 11.20 -11.38 0.91
C LEU A 323 10.84 -12.57 1.78
N ASN A 324 9.72 -13.25 1.56
CA ASN A 324 9.31 -14.44 2.30
C ASN A 324 10.33 -15.59 2.23
N LYS A 325 11.21 -15.58 1.22
CA LYS A 325 12.28 -16.56 1.03
C LYS A 325 13.57 -16.20 1.77
N ARG A 326 13.68 -14.97 2.30
CA ARG A 326 14.94 -14.37 2.79
C ARG A 326 14.85 -13.75 4.19
N LEU A 327 13.67 -13.30 4.60
CA LEU A 327 13.40 -12.68 5.89
C LEU A 327 12.16 -13.28 6.54
N TYR A 328 11.95 -12.97 7.81
CA TYR A 328 10.77 -13.39 8.55
C TYR A 328 9.65 -12.35 8.40
N PHE A 329 8.55 -12.78 7.79
CA PHE A 329 7.34 -11.98 7.70
C PHE A 329 6.76 -11.73 9.09
N GLN A 330 6.50 -10.45 9.41
CA GLN A 330 5.81 -10.07 10.65
C GLN A 330 4.38 -9.65 10.35
N ASN A 331 4.20 -8.64 9.49
CA ASN A 331 2.87 -8.13 9.14
C ASN A 331 2.82 -7.59 7.71
N TRP A 332 1.66 -7.73 7.08
CA TRP A 332 1.22 -6.89 5.97
C TRP A 332 0.38 -5.77 6.59
N ILE A 333 0.92 -4.57 6.74
CA ILE A 333 0.20 -3.47 7.37
C ILE A 333 -0.63 -2.75 6.31
N VAL A 334 -1.93 -2.66 6.54
CA VAL A 334 -2.88 -1.94 5.69
C VAL A 334 -2.94 -0.50 6.14
N TRP A 335 -2.40 0.41 5.32
CA TRP A 335 -2.61 1.84 5.51
C TRP A 335 -3.86 2.29 4.72
N ASP A 336 -4.98 2.48 5.43
CA ASP A 336 -6.27 2.94 4.87
C ASP A 336 -6.22 4.44 4.57
N ALA A 337 -5.65 4.76 3.42
CA ALA A 337 -5.50 6.12 2.95
C ALA A 337 -6.75 6.56 2.17
N LEU A 338 -7.59 7.38 2.81
CA LEU A 338 -8.78 7.96 2.18
C LEU A 338 -8.52 8.42 0.73
N SER A 339 -9.25 7.82 -0.21
CA SER A 339 -9.13 8.05 -1.65
C SER A 339 -10.19 9.01 -2.18
N GLU A 340 -9.97 9.53 -3.39
CA GLU A 340 -11.05 10.15 -4.16
C GLU A 340 -12.10 9.09 -4.51
N PRO A 341 -13.41 9.37 -4.40
CA PRO A 341 -14.47 8.40 -4.66
C PRO A 341 -14.72 8.21 -6.17
N ARG A 342 -13.70 7.77 -6.91
CA ARG A 342 -13.77 7.43 -8.34
C ARG A 342 -13.78 5.92 -8.52
N GLY A 343 -14.31 5.46 -9.65
CA GLY A 343 -14.41 4.03 -9.98
C GLY A 343 -15.61 3.34 -9.33
N LYS A 344 -15.60 2.00 -9.40
CA LYS A 344 -16.64 1.13 -8.83
C LYS A 344 -16.26 0.62 -7.43
N LEU A 345 -14.98 0.35 -7.22
CA LEU A 345 -14.33 0.09 -5.94
C LEU A 345 -13.24 1.15 -5.73
N MET A 346 -13.25 1.81 -4.57
CA MET A 346 -12.35 2.94 -4.29
C MET A 346 -10.98 2.44 -3.76
N PRO A 347 -9.85 2.72 -4.43
CA PRO A 347 -8.54 2.24 -3.99
C PRO A 347 -8.02 3.07 -2.81
N ALA A 348 -8.13 2.54 -1.60
CA ALA A 348 -7.69 3.16 -0.35
C ALA A 348 -6.51 2.41 0.31
N HIS A 349 -6.27 1.16 -0.09
CA HIS A 349 -5.23 0.30 0.48
C HIS A 349 -3.83 0.66 -0.04
N TYR A 350 -2.96 1.09 0.88
CA TYR A 350 -1.50 1.05 0.71
C TYR A 350 -0.94 -0.07 1.58
N SER A 351 -0.02 -0.85 1.02
CA SER A 351 0.60 -1.97 1.71
C SER A 351 1.95 -1.57 2.27
N LEU A 352 2.09 -1.71 3.58
CA LEU A 352 3.33 -1.51 4.31
C LEU A 352 3.80 -2.88 4.81
N LEU A 353 4.72 -3.49 4.08
CA LEU A 353 5.31 -4.76 4.45
C LEU A 353 6.24 -4.58 5.64
N PHE A 354 6.15 -5.46 6.64
CA PHE A 354 7.02 -5.48 7.81
C PHE A 354 7.71 -6.85 7.93
N TYR A 355 9.04 -6.84 7.82
CA TYR A 355 9.90 -8.01 7.92
C TYR A 355 11.01 -7.79 8.95
N THR A 356 11.56 -8.88 9.48
CA THR A 356 12.70 -8.87 10.40
C THR A 356 13.74 -9.89 9.97
N LYS A 357 15.00 -9.66 10.37
CA LYS A 357 16.11 -10.58 10.06
C LYS A 357 16.08 -11.86 10.87
N GLN A 358 15.51 -11.80 12.07
CA GLN A 358 15.26 -12.97 12.93
C GLN A 358 13.76 -13.11 13.24
N LYS A 359 13.32 -14.35 13.45
CA LYS A 359 11.93 -14.66 13.80
C LYS A 359 11.53 -14.04 15.15
N GLU A 360 12.45 -14.03 16.10
CA GLU A 360 12.30 -13.52 17.46
C GLU A 360 13.54 -12.71 17.85
N GLY A 361 13.46 -11.92 18.93
CA GLY A 361 14.60 -11.13 19.43
C GLY A 361 14.83 -9.79 18.71
N PHE A 362 13.98 -9.42 17.75
CA PHE A 362 14.01 -8.10 17.11
C PHE A 362 13.43 -7.01 18.01
N THR A 363 13.85 -5.77 17.76
CA THR A 363 13.36 -4.61 18.54
C THR A 363 11.89 -4.33 18.22
N PHE A 364 11.02 -4.43 19.22
CA PHE A 364 9.59 -4.15 19.07
C PHE A 364 8.94 -3.53 20.31
N ASN A 365 8.71 -2.22 20.27
CA ASN A 365 8.24 -1.38 21.38
C ASN A 365 6.71 -1.18 21.37
N TYR A 366 5.94 -2.27 21.36
CA TYR A 366 4.47 -2.21 21.19
C TYR A 366 3.73 -1.54 22.38
N GLU A 367 4.14 -1.82 23.61
CA GLU A 367 3.41 -1.44 24.82
C GLU A 367 3.12 0.06 24.92
N GLY A 368 4.07 0.91 24.49
CA GLY A 368 3.92 2.36 24.51
C GLY A 368 3.01 2.93 23.40
N LEU A 369 2.72 2.14 22.36
CA LEU A 369 1.92 2.55 21.20
C LEU A 369 0.62 1.77 21.04
N LYS A 370 0.38 0.78 21.90
CA LYS A 370 -0.74 -0.15 21.75
C LYS A 370 -2.11 0.50 21.80
N ASN A 371 -2.29 1.67 22.41
CA ASN A 371 -3.61 2.28 22.60
C ASN A 371 -3.85 3.43 21.61
N LEU A 372 -4.82 3.25 20.71
CA LEU A 372 -5.30 4.26 19.78
C LEU A 372 -6.65 4.83 20.21
N ASP A 373 -6.99 6.03 19.73
CA ASP A 373 -8.36 6.55 19.82
C ASP A 373 -9.31 5.62 19.05
N SER A 374 -10.43 5.21 19.65
CA SER A 374 -11.34 4.27 18.99
C SER A 374 -12.00 4.86 17.74
N ARG A 375 -12.18 4.03 16.71
CA ARG A 375 -12.77 4.38 15.41
C ARG A 375 -14.22 4.84 15.49
N VAL A 376 -14.90 4.66 16.63
CA VAL A 376 -16.22 5.26 16.88
C VAL A 376 -16.18 6.79 16.98
N TYR A 377 -14.98 7.38 17.08
CA TYR A 377 -14.77 8.82 17.09
C TYR A 377 -14.08 9.33 15.83
N CYS A 378 -14.42 10.56 15.41
CA CYS A 378 -13.68 11.23 14.35
C CYS A 378 -12.36 11.82 14.86
N LEU A 379 -11.39 11.97 13.96
CA LEU A 379 -10.03 12.47 14.26
C LEU A 379 -9.92 14.01 14.21
N ARG A 380 -11.03 14.72 14.13
CA ARG A 380 -11.01 16.20 14.05
C ARG A 380 -10.50 16.77 15.37
N ALA A 381 -9.44 17.57 15.32
CA ALA A 381 -8.76 18.10 16.50
C ALA A 381 -9.72 18.78 17.50
N SER A 382 -10.74 19.52 17.04
CA SER A 382 -11.74 20.13 17.92
C SER A 382 -12.60 19.10 18.65
N CYS A 383 -13.00 18.02 17.99
CA CYS A 383 -13.74 16.93 18.60
C CYS A 383 -12.87 16.17 19.60
N VAL A 384 -11.64 15.81 19.20
CA VAL A 384 -10.68 15.11 20.07
C VAL A 384 -10.44 15.88 21.37
N ARG A 385 -10.16 17.19 21.30
CA ARG A 385 -9.98 18.02 22.51
C ARG A 385 -11.24 18.06 23.38
N SER A 386 -12.40 18.37 22.78
CA SER A 386 -13.66 18.53 23.50
C SER A 386 -14.19 17.23 24.11
N ARG A 387 -14.01 16.08 23.44
CA ARG A 387 -14.47 14.79 23.97
C ARG A 387 -13.55 14.29 25.08
N LYS A 388 -12.23 14.46 24.94
CA LYS A 388 -11.27 14.07 25.99
C LYS A 388 -11.44 14.92 27.25
N SER A 389 -11.73 16.22 27.12
CA SER A 389 -12.03 17.06 28.29
C SER A 389 -13.32 16.66 29.02
N ARG A 390 -14.22 15.90 28.36
CA ARG A 390 -15.44 15.33 28.96
C ARG A 390 -15.27 13.87 29.41
N GLY A 391 -14.06 13.32 29.36
CA GLY A 391 -13.78 11.92 29.72
C GLY A 391 -14.16 10.90 28.63
N GLU A 392 -14.61 11.32 27.46
CA GLU A 392 -14.98 10.43 26.34
C GLU A 392 -13.74 9.99 25.55
N ASN A 393 -13.02 9.01 26.11
CA ASN A 393 -11.75 8.52 25.58
C ASN A 393 -11.74 7.00 25.39
N LYS A 394 -12.77 6.43 24.75
CA LYS A 394 -12.73 5.02 24.32
C LYS A 394 -11.53 4.79 23.40
N GLN A 395 -10.74 3.77 23.72
CA GLN A 395 -9.54 3.38 22.98
C GLN A 395 -9.73 2.00 22.33
N GLU A 396 -8.92 1.73 21.32
CA GLU A 396 -8.79 0.41 20.69
C GLU A 396 -7.31 0.08 20.47
N PRO A 397 -6.93 -1.20 20.37
CA PRO A 397 -5.54 -1.55 20.20
C PRO A 397 -5.02 -1.19 18.80
N LEU A 398 -3.74 -0.88 18.71
CA LEU A 398 -2.99 -0.77 17.46
C LEU A 398 -2.84 -2.16 16.85
N THR A 399 -3.26 -2.31 15.60
CA THR A 399 -3.18 -3.57 14.84
C THR A 399 -2.42 -3.33 13.54
N ASP A 400 -2.42 -4.30 12.63
CA ASP A 400 -1.95 -4.13 11.25
C ASP A 400 -2.93 -3.36 10.34
N LEU A 401 -4.04 -2.83 10.85
CA LEU A 401 -4.99 -2.00 10.10
C LEU A 401 -4.93 -0.53 10.55
N TRP A 402 -4.13 0.27 9.85
CA TRP A 402 -3.86 1.68 10.19
C TRP A 402 -4.81 2.62 9.46
N TRP A 403 -5.88 3.02 10.15
CA TRP A 403 -6.91 3.92 9.62
C TRP A 403 -6.79 5.37 10.12
N ASP A 404 -5.99 5.60 11.16
CA ASP A 404 -5.94 6.85 11.91
C ASP A 404 -4.88 7.86 11.41
N ILE A 405 -4.02 7.42 10.50
CA ILE A 405 -3.02 8.26 9.86
C ILE A 405 -3.48 8.55 8.43
N HIS A 406 -3.66 9.83 8.08
CA HIS A 406 -4.08 10.21 6.74
C HIS A 406 -2.94 10.81 5.93
N ARG A 407 -2.97 10.59 4.61
CA ARG A 407 -2.09 11.28 3.64
C ARG A 407 -2.20 12.79 3.79
N ILE A 408 -1.11 13.49 3.49
CA ILE A 408 -1.09 14.95 3.45
C ILE A 408 -2.00 15.44 2.32
N LYS A 409 -3.17 16.00 2.68
CA LYS A 409 -4.23 16.42 1.74
C LYS A 409 -3.96 17.76 1.07
N HIS A 410 -3.40 18.72 1.81
CA HIS A 410 -3.25 20.09 1.34
C HIS A 410 -1.80 20.37 0.95
N ARG A 411 -1.63 21.03 -0.20
CA ARG A 411 -0.31 21.41 -0.70
C ARG A 411 0.46 22.31 0.25
N ARG A 412 -0.21 23.22 0.96
CA ARG A 412 0.44 24.11 1.94
C ARG A 412 1.15 23.34 3.06
N ASP A 413 0.73 22.10 3.31
CA ASP A 413 1.23 21.24 4.38
C ASP A 413 2.27 20.23 3.82
N ARG A 414 2.74 20.44 2.59
CA ARG A 414 3.59 19.54 1.82
C ARG A 414 4.72 20.32 1.15
N ASP A 415 5.91 19.74 1.16
CA ASP A 415 7.07 20.22 0.39
C ASP A 415 6.89 19.95 -1.11
N TYR A 416 7.70 20.52 -1.99
CA TYR A 416 7.58 20.24 -3.43
C TYR A 416 7.99 18.80 -3.75
N HIS A 417 7.03 17.87 -3.60
CA HIS A 417 7.19 16.43 -3.83
C HIS A 417 5.82 15.81 -4.18
N PRO A 418 5.74 14.94 -5.21
CA PRO A 418 4.46 14.42 -5.68
C PRO A 418 3.75 13.55 -4.64
N CYS A 419 4.49 12.84 -3.79
CA CYS A 419 3.95 11.82 -2.88
C CYS A 419 4.56 11.90 -1.47
N GLN A 420 4.68 13.09 -0.87
CA GLN A 420 5.26 13.19 0.48
C GLN A 420 4.45 12.41 1.54
N LEU A 421 5.13 11.54 2.28
CA LEU A 421 4.56 10.78 3.40
C LEU A 421 4.32 11.66 4.64
N PRO A 422 3.29 11.37 5.44
CA PRO A 422 3.04 12.10 6.68
C PRO A 422 4.01 11.67 7.79
N GLU A 423 4.57 12.62 8.54
CA GLU A 423 5.49 12.34 9.68
C GLU A 423 4.89 11.36 10.71
N GLY A 424 3.56 11.40 10.92
CA GLY A 424 2.89 10.48 11.85
C GLY A 424 3.07 9.00 11.50
N LEU A 425 3.16 8.67 10.20
CA LEU A 425 3.40 7.31 9.72
C LEU A 425 4.80 6.84 10.12
N LEU A 426 5.82 7.60 9.73
CA LEU A 426 7.22 7.28 10.02
C LEU A 426 7.49 7.29 11.53
N LYS A 427 6.86 8.19 12.28
CA LYS A 427 6.98 8.24 13.73
C LYS A 427 6.49 6.94 14.37
N ARG A 428 5.37 6.38 13.91
CA ARG A 428 4.86 5.10 14.42
C ARG A 428 5.84 3.96 14.09
N ILE A 429 6.30 3.88 12.85
CA ILE A 429 7.26 2.84 12.40
C ILE A 429 8.55 2.88 13.24
N ILE A 430 9.18 4.05 13.32
CA ILE A 430 10.45 4.24 14.03
C ILE A 430 10.29 3.94 15.51
N LEU A 431 9.23 4.44 16.16
CA LEU A 431 9.01 4.17 17.58
C LEU A 431 8.73 2.70 17.87
N LEU A 432 8.03 2.00 16.98
CA LEU A 432 7.77 0.57 17.13
C LEU A 432 9.04 -0.26 17.02
N THR A 433 10.01 0.11 16.20
CA THR A 433 11.08 -0.83 15.76
C THR A 433 12.51 -0.37 16.06
N THR A 434 12.67 0.74 16.77
CA THR A 434 13.98 1.27 17.17
C THR A 434 13.95 1.85 18.58
N ASN A 435 15.12 1.88 19.21
CA ASN A 435 15.42 2.59 20.45
C ASN A 435 16.15 3.92 20.15
N PRO A 436 16.29 4.82 21.14
CA PRO A 436 17.16 5.98 20.99
C PRO A 436 18.58 5.58 20.57
N ASN A 437 19.22 6.38 19.70
CA ASN A 437 20.54 6.14 19.10
C ASN A 437 20.67 5.00 18.07
N ASP A 438 19.64 4.19 17.87
CA ASP A 438 19.59 3.24 16.74
C ASP A 438 19.67 3.97 15.40
N VAL A 439 20.10 3.25 14.36
CA VAL A 439 20.30 3.80 13.01
C VAL A 439 19.09 3.51 12.13
N VAL A 440 18.52 4.56 11.56
CA VAL A 440 17.45 4.50 10.56
C VAL A 440 18.00 4.87 9.19
N LEU A 441 17.85 4.00 8.20
CA LEU A 441 18.28 4.25 6.82
C LEU A 441 17.07 4.30 5.88
N ASP A 442 17.09 5.27 4.97
CA ASP A 442 16.17 5.37 3.84
C ASP A 442 16.98 5.72 2.59
N ALA A 443 17.11 4.76 1.66
CA ALA A 443 17.86 4.93 0.43
C ALA A 443 17.06 5.56 -0.71
N LEU A 444 15.77 5.84 -0.48
CA LEU A 444 14.81 6.40 -1.42
C LEU A 444 14.10 7.58 -0.75
N ALA A 445 14.89 8.43 -0.07
CA ALA A 445 14.42 9.29 0.99
C ALA A 445 13.50 10.43 0.54
N GLY A 446 13.55 10.82 -0.75
CA GLY A 446 12.85 11.97 -1.30
C GLY A 446 13.10 13.20 -0.46
N THR A 447 12.03 13.89 -0.06
CA THR A 447 12.15 15.09 0.81
C THR A 447 12.53 14.82 2.27
N GLY A 448 12.83 13.56 2.62
CA GLY A 448 13.45 13.14 3.87
C GLY A 448 12.51 12.94 5.05
N THR A 449 11.22 12.67 4.84
CA THR A 449 10.27 12.50 5.97
C THR A 449 10.77 11.47 6.99
N THR A 450 11.34 10.35 6.52
CA THR A 450 11.93 9.30 7.37
C THR A 450 13.08 9.85 8.21
N ILE A 451 14.05 10.48 7.55
CA ILE A 451 15.29 11.01 8.13
C ILE A 451 15.02 12.12 9.14
N ILE A 452 14.16 13.05 8.78
CA ILE A 452 13.68 14.14 9.64
C ILE A 452 13.01 13.58 10.90
N THR A 453 12.17 12.55 10.74
CA THR A 453 11.45 11.95 11.87
C THR A 453 12.40 11.19 12.78
N ALA A 454 13.37 10.45 12.22
CA ALA A 454 14.42 9.76 12.96
C ALA A 454 15.24 10.74 13.80
N ALA A 455 15.71 11.84 13.21
CA ALA A 455 16.45 12.90 13.89
C ALA A 455 15.65 13.52 15.05
N LYS A 456 14.38 13.88 14.83
CA LYS A 456 13.48 14.41 15.88
C LYS A 456 13.25 13.45 17.04
N LEU A 457 13.37 12.14 16.80
CA LEU A 457 13.21 11.09 17.79
C LEU A 457 14.54 10.66 18.43
N GLY A 458 15.65 11.33 18.12
CA GLY A 458 16.97 11.00 18.67
C GLY A 458 17.53 9.68 18.14
N ARG A 459 17.24 9.32 16.89
CA ARG A 459 17.90 8.22 16.18
C ARG A 459 19.02 8.76 15.31
N ARG A 460 20.04 7.95 15.08
CA ARG A 460 21.00 8.20 14.02
C ARG A 460 20.36 7.90 12.67
N PHE A 461 20.84 8.53 11.61
CA PHE A 461 20.19 8.37 10.30
C PHE A 461 21.15 8.29 9.13
N VAL A 462 20.68 7.70 8.04
CA VAL A 462 21.32 7.73 6.72
C VAL A 462 20.24 7.97 5.68
N GLY A 463 20.27 9.15 5.05
CA GLY A 463 19.38 9.47 3.94
C GLY A 463 20.12 9.42 2.61
N ILE A 464 19.58 8.73 1.62
CA ILE A 464 20.14 8.69 0.26
C ILE A 464 19.04 9.09 -0.71
N ASP A 465 19.38 9.95 -1.66
CA ASP A 465 18.54 10.22 -2.82
C ASP A 465 19.41 10.58 -4.03
N ILE A 466 18.95 10.22 -5.22
CA ILE A 466 19.63 10.53 -6.47
C ILE A 466 19.42 12.00 -6.87
N ASP A 467 18.31 12.62 -6.44
CA ASP A 467 17.95 13.98 -6.80
C ASP A 467 18.67 15.00 -5.89
N PRO A 468 19.59 15.83 -6.44
CA PRO A 468 20.30 16.84 -5.65
C PRO A 468 19.37 17.86 -4.98
N TYR A 469 18.20 18.16 -5.57
CA TYR A 469 17.23 19.08 -4.97
C TYR A 469 16.65 18.52 -3.68
N TYR A 470 16.31 17.22 -3.68
CA TYR A 470 15.81 16.55 -2.48
C TYR A 470 16.89 16.45 -1.41
N VAL A 471 18.13 16.15 -1.79
CA VAL A 471 19.28 16.14 -0.90
C VAL A 471 19.49 17.50 -0.21
N GLU A 472 19.53 18.58 -0.98
CA GLU A 472 19.68 19.95 -0.45
C GLU A 472 18.53 20.31 0.52
N LEU A 473 17.29 19.98 0.14
CA LEU A 473 16.12 20.23 0.98
C LEU A 473 16.20 19.46 2.31
N MET A 474 16.63 18.20 2.28
CA MET A 474 16.84 17.39 3.48
C MET A 474 17.91 18.00 4.39
N GLN A 475 19.06 18.39 3.83
CA GLN A 475 20.17 18.97 4.58
C GLN A 475 19.76 20.27 5.29
N ASN A 476 19.04 21.14 4.58
CA ASN A 476 18.52 22.39 5.14
C ASN A 476 17.57 22.14 6.34
N LYS A 477 16.68 21.16 6.23
CA LYS A 477 15.75 20.80 7.32
C LYS A 477 16.46 20.18 8.51
N ILE A 478 17.45 19.31 8.30
CA ILE A 478 18.26 18.74 9.39
C ILE A 478 19.02 19.84 10.12
N LYS A 479 19.65 20.77 9.39
CA LYS A 479 20.32 21.93 9.98
C LYS A 479 19.37 22.78 10.83
N GLU A 480 18.14 22.98 10.36
CA GLU A 480 17.12 23.70 11.14
C GLU A 480 16.73 22.97 12.43
N ILE A 481 16.58 21.64 12.39
CA ILE A 481 16.31 20.83 13.60
C ILE A 481 17.47 20.94 14.59
N GLN A 482 18.72 20.87 14.12
CA GLN A 482 19.90 20.98 14.98
C GLN A 482 20.01 22.35 15.65
N LEU A 483 19.66 23.42 14.94
CA LEU A 483 19.71 24.79 15.46
C LEU A 483 18.53 25.14 16.38
N ASN A 484 17.31 24.76 15.99
CA ASN A 484 16.08 25.28 16.60
C ASN A 484 15.25 24.20 17.32
N GLY A 485 15.66 22.93 17.26
CA GLY A 485 14.90 21.78 17.78
C GLY A 485 13.59 21.47 17.02
N LYS A 486 13.22 22.30 16.04
CA LYS A 486 11.97 22.20 15.26
C LYS A 486 12.17 22.72 13.85
N ILE A 487 11.38 22.19 12.91
CA ILE A 487 11.24 22.75 11.56
C ILE A 487 10.12 23.79 11.59
N THR A 488 10.43 25.03 11.25
CA THR A 488 9.49 26.12 11.14
C THR A 488 8.96 26.16 9.72
N ARG A 489 7.79 25.56 9.50
CA ARG A 489 7.09 25.72 8.22
C ARG A 489 6.55 27.13 8.12
N ILE A 490 7.18 27.95 7.29
CA ILE A 490 6.64 29.24 6.89
C ILE A 490 5.35 28.95 6.10
N PRO A 491 4.18 29.39 6.57
CA PRO A 491 2.95 29.20 5.82
C PRO A 491 3.11 29.86 4.46
N VAL A 492 3.02 29.07 3.39
CA VAL A 492 2.92 29.64 2.05
C VAL A 492 1.58 30.38 2.01
N LYS A 493 1.62 31.70 2.22
CA LYS A 493 0.46 32.55 1.94
C LYS A 493 0.12 32.28 0.49
N LYS A 494 -1.13 31.86 0.22
CA LYS A 494 -1.66 31.89 -1.14
C LYS A 494 -1.35 33.27 -1.66
N SER A 495 -0.50 33.35 -2.67
CA SER A 495 -0.35 34.58 -3.41
C SER A 495 -1.76 34.96 -3.87
N LYS A 496 -2.24 36.13 -3.47
CA LYS A 496 -3.45 36.73 -4.04
C LYS A 496 -3.10 37.15 -5.46
N ILE A 497 -2.65 36.22 -6.29
CA ILE A 497 -2.51 36.51 -7.71
C ILE A 497 -3.96 36.61 -8.16
N GLY A 498 -4.33 37.78 -8.68
CA GLY A 498 -5.66 38.02 -9.28
C GLY A 498 -5.93 37.14 -10.51
N LEU A 499 -5.05 36.18 -10.81
CA LEU A 499 -5.18 35.22 -11.89
C LEU A 499 -6.01 34.02 -11.48
N THR A 500 -7.03 33.79 -12.28
CA THR A 500 -7.87 32.61 -12.25
C THR A 500 -7.15 31.42 -12.88
N LYS A 501 -7.49 30.22 -12.42
CA LYS A 501 -7.06 28.95 -13.03
C LYS A 501 -7.40 28.87 -14.53
N LYS A 502 -8.42 29.62 -14.98
CA LYS A 502 -8.87 29.64 -16.38
C LYS A 502 -7.93 30.46 -17.27
N GLU A 503 -7.40 31.58 -16.79
CA GLU A 503 -6.45 32.41 -17.55
C GLU A 503 -5.16 31.68 -17.86
N LEU A 504 -4.59 30.96 -16.89
CA LEU A 504 -3.40 30.14 -17.12
C LEU A 504 -3.65 29.00 -18.12
N GLN A 505 -4.85 28.40 -18.12
CA GLN A 505 -5.22 27.40 -19.14
C GLN A 505 -5.30 28.01 -20.53
N LEU A 506 -5.88 29.21 -20.64
CA LEU A 506 -5.99 29.94 -21.92
C LEU A 506 -4.60 30.34 -22.44
N GLU A 507 -3.70 30.75 -21.57
CA GLU A 507 -2.32 31.07 -21.94
C GLU A 507 -1.58 29.84 -22.49
N LEU A 508 -1.69 28.68 -21.82
CA LEU A 508 -1.09 27.44 -22.32
C LEU A 508 -1.66 27.05 -23.69
N ARG A 509 -2.97 27.23 -23.91
CA ARG A 509 -3.58 26.99 -25.23
C ARG A 509 -3.06 27.94 -26.30
N SER A 510 -2.89 29.21 -25.95
CA SER A 510 -2.33 30.22 -26.85
C SER A 510 -0.89 29.87 -27.25
N LEU A 511 -0.06 29.50 -26.26
CA LEU A 511 1.31 29.05 -26.48
C LEU A 511 1.36 27.80 -27.34
N ALA A 512 0.51 26.81 -27.06
CA ALA A 512 0.47 25.59 -27.86
C ALA A 512 0.15 25.90 -29.34
N LYS A 513 -0.83 26.78 -29.58
CA LYS A 513 -1.19 27.23 -30.91
C LYS A 513 -0.04 27.99 -31.60
N LYS A 514 0.70 28.81 -30.86
CA LYS A 514 1.84 29.58 -31.37
C LYS A 514 3.03 28.68 -31.73
N LEU A 515 3.30 27.66 -30.91
CA LEU A 515 4.43 26.76 -31.07
C LEU A 515 4.16 25.61 -32.04
N GLY A 516 2.89 25.30 -32.33
CA GLY A 516 2.51 24.13 -33.12
C GLY A 516 2.74 22.79 -32.40
N ARG A 517 3.09 22.84 -31.12
CA ARG A 517 3.35 21.68 -30.24
C ARG A 517 2.96 22.03 -28.80
N LEU A 518 2.99 21.03 -27.91
CA LEU A 518 2.76 21.27 -26.50
C LEU A 518 3.83 22.20 -25.88
N PRO A 519 3.43 23.20 -25.07
CA PRO A 519 4.38 24.03 -24.33
C PRO A 519 5.09 23.23 -23.24
N THR A 520 6.41 23.37 -23.17
CA THR A 520 7.27 22.88 -22.09
C THR A 520 7.40 23.94 -20.98
N PRO A 521 7.91 23.58 -19.79
CA PRO A 521 8.24 24.57 -18.76
C PRO A 521 9.20 25.65 -19.27
N GLU A 522 10.14 25.29 -20.15
CA GLU A 522 11.09 26.23 -20.72
C GLU A 522 10.41 27.19 -21.70
N ASP A 523 9.48 26.70 -22.53
CA ASP A 523 8.67 27.57 -23.39
C ASP A 523 7.86 28.58 -22.58
N VAL A 524 7.43 28.23 -21.37
CA VAL A 524 6.75 29.18 -20.49
C VAL A 524 7.70 30.19 -19.88
N LYS A 525 8.94 29.83 -19.55
CA LYS A 525 9.93 30.84 -19.16
C LYS A 525 10.21 31.82 -20.29
N THR A 526 10.22 31.34 -21.54
CA THR A 526 10.60 32.15 -22.71
C THR A 526 9.44 32.94 -23.31
N TYR A 527 8.25 32.35 -23.41
CA TYR A 527 7.16 32.88 -24.24
C TYR A 527 5.87 33.23 -23.49
N SER A 528 5.71 32.79 -22.24
CA SER A 528 4.50 33.04 -21.46
C SER A 528 4.44 34.46 -20.93
N ARG A 529 3.23 35.00 -20.84
CA ARG A 529 2.96 36.25 -20.10
C ARG A 529 3.08 36.12 -18.59
N TYR A 530 3.13 34.90 -18.07
CA TYR A 530 3.22 34.61 -16.64
C TYR A 530 4.45 33.76 -16.32
N GLU A 531 5.09 34.07 -15.20
CA GLU A 531 6.24 33.29 -14.71
C GLU A 531 5.85 31.82 -14.49
N LEU A 532 6.81 30.92 -14.76
CA LEU A 532 6.63 29.48 -14.57
C LEU A 532 6.17 29.11 -13.15
N LYS A 533 6.63 29.85 -12.14
CA LYS A 533 6.23 29.67 -10.74
C LYS A 533 4.72 29.83 -10.53
N VAL A 534 4.06 30.74 -11.26
CA VAL A 534 2.61 30.97 -11.16
C VAL A 534 1.82 29.74 -11.63
N TYR A 535 2.29 29.06 -12.68
CA TYR A 535 1.70 27.80 -13.12
C TYR A 535 1.87 26.73 -12.09
N PHE A 536 3.08 26.60 -11.54
CA PHE A 536 3.30 25.64 -10.48
C PHE A 536 2.51 25.97 -9.24
N ASP A 537 2.22 27.23 -8.89
CA ASP A 537 1.36 27.59 -7.74
C ASP A 537 -0.08 27.09 -7.91
N VAL A 538 -0.59 27.06 -9.14
CA VAL A 538 -1.98 26.68 -9.47
C VAL A 538 -2.13 25.21 -9.85
N PHE A 539 -1.15 24.63 -10.54
CA PHE A 539 -1.17 23.25 -11.03
C PHE A 539 -0.07 22.42 -10.34
N PRO A 540 -0.38 21.23 -9.80
CA PRO A 540 0.60 20.46 -9.03
C PRO A 540 1.81 19.95 -9.83
N THR A 541 1.64 19.73 -11.13
CA THR A 541 2.68 19.28 -12.06
C THR A 541 2.47 19.93 -13.43
N TRP A 542 3.49 19.94 -14.28
CA TRP A 542 3.38 20.45 -15.64
C TRP A 542 2.34 19.67 -16.46
N GLY A 543 2.36 18.34 -16.40
CA GLY A 543 1.36 17.50 -17.04
C GLY A 543 -0.08 17.81 -16.58
N LYS A 544 -0.29 18.17 -15.31
CA LYS A 544 -1.61 18.63 -14.82
C LYS A 544 -1.99 20.01 -15.35
N ALA A 545 -1.02 20.89 -15.62
CA ALA A 545 -1.27 22.19 -16.26
C ALA A 545 -1.73 21.99 -17.71
N ILE A 546 -1.01 21.17 -18.48
CA ILE A 546 -1.34 20.79 -19.88
C ILE A 546 -2.70 20.09 -19.95
N LYS A 547 -2.94 19.09 -19.09
CA LYS A 547 -4.22 18.36 -19.02
C LYS A 547 -5.38 19.26 -18.59
N ALA A 548 -5.17 20.15 -17.62
CA ALA A 548 -6.19 21.13 -17.23
C ALA A 548 -6.51 22.11 -18.38
N ALA A 549 -5.51 22.44 -19.20
CA ALA A 549 -5.68 23.21 -20.41
C ALA A 549 -6.35 22.41 -21.54
N LYS A 550 -6.66 21.12 -21.38
CA LYS A 550 -7.21 20.25 -22.44
C LYS A 550 -6.34 20.24 -23.70
N LEU A 551 -5.03 20.24 -23.51
CA LEU A 551 -4.06 20.04 -24.58
C LEU A 551 -3.68 18.56 -24.57
N GLU A 552 -3.79 17.90 -25.72
CA GLU A 552 -3.48 16.48 -25.88
C GLU A 552 -2.03 16.32 -26.33
N ILE A 553 -1.35 15.32 -25.77
CA ILE A 553 -0.09 14.82 -26.32
C ILE A 553 -0.51 14.02 -27.55
N ALA A 554 -0.04 14.40 -28.73
CA ALA A 554 -0.16 13.51 -29.87
C ALA A 554 0.68 12.26 -29.54
N ASP A 555 0.02 11.11 -29.41
CA ASP A 555 0.73 9.84 -29.39
C ASP A 555 1.44 9.73 -30.74
N ASP A 556 2.76 9.87 -30.77
CA ASP A 556 3.58 9.49 -31.93
C ASP A 556 3.54 7.97 -32.07
N LYS A 557 2.43 7.47 -32.62
CA LYS A 557 2.36 6.20 -33.31
C LYS A 557 2.77 6.46 -34.76
N ASN A 558 4.06 6.65 -35.00
CA ASN A 558 4.76 6.39 -36.26
C ASN A 558 6.23 6.77 -36.09
N GLY A 559 7.04 5.78 -35.73
CA GLY A 559 8.50 5.82 -35.67
C GLY A 559 9.03 4.41 -35.48
#